data_AF-A0A098R0C1-F1
#
_entry.id   AF-A0A098R0C1-F1
#
_cell.length_a   1.000
_cell.length_b   1.000
_cell.length_c   1.000
_cell.angle_alpha   90.00
_cell.angle_beta   90.00
_cell.angle_gamma   90.00
#
_symmetry.space_group_name_H-M   'P 1'
#
loop_
_entity.id
_entity.type
_entity.pdbx_description
1 polymer ?
#
loop_
_entity_poly.entity_id
_entity_poly.type
_entity_poly.pdbx_seq_one_letter_code
_entity_poly.pdbx_strand_id
1 'polypeptide(L)'
;MMLLRKIGFWLVSLIGLGGVLGLGVAGYRLVYQEAGLKTQAEALLFACFLIAALLLIVVVSVVVAAKRNLYRAEALFSQRSVYAADSDLWKRRLGPLGELFLTYNKQIIGLNTRRALKIHGLSSLVRILTSHSEEPIVILDVKGVIRYVSANFAKKLESNPGKLLNESLTTLLPGIKIPHILSELDRSHIPVSGTGGGKTMQFTPVLDKRGEIAYVICTLGTKALEIRPLERPAATQDPGDKAAAGQQPNRFWSLASRLLGGRTNKKGQ
;
A
#
# COMPACT_ATOMS: atom_id res chain seq x y z
N MET A 1 2.11 0.02 14.70
CA MET A 1 2.34 -1.15 15.59
C MET A 1 3.80 -1.31 16.07
N MET A 2 4.85 -1.14 15.25
CA MET A 2 6.24 -1.30 15.72
C MET A 2 6.70 -0.24 16.75
N LEU A 3 6.18 1.00 16.67
CA LEU A 3 6.48 2.08 17.62
C LEU A 3 5.88 1.81 19.02
N LEU A 4 4.66 1.29 19.10
CA LEU A 4 4.04 0.88 20.37
C LEU A 4 4.86 -0.21 21.08
N ARG A 5 5.46 -1.13 20.33
CA ARG A 5 6.29 -2.20 20.91
C ARG A 5 7.65 -1.70 21.43
N LYS A 6 8.23 -0.67 20.80
CA LYS A 6 9.45 0.00 21.28
C LYS A 6 9.18 0.82 22.54
N ILE A 7 8.10 1.59 22.56
CA ILE A 7 7.68 2.37 23.73
C ILE A 7 7.31 1.45 24.90
N GLY A 8 6.57 0.38 24.65
CA GLY A 8 6.21 -0.59 25.68
C GLY A 8 7.43 -1.25 26.32
N PHE A 9 8.46 -1.60 25.54
CA PHE A 9 9.70 -2.17 26.09
C PHE A 9 10.46 -1.18 26.98
N TRP A 10 10.58 0.08 26.55
CA TRP A 10 11.21 1.13 27.36
C TRP A 10 10.42 1.41 28.65
N LEU A 11 9.09 1.44 28.57
CA LEU A 11 8.22 1.64 29.73
C LEU A 11 8.37 0.52 30.76
N VAL A 12 8.33 -0.74 30.32
CA VAL A 12 8.51 -1.90 31.21
C VAL A 12 9.89 -1.90 31.83
N SER A 13 10.93 -1.57 31.05
CA SER A 13 12.29 -1.47 31.58
C SER A 13 12.45 -0.34 32.60
N LEU A 14 11.83 0.83 32.37
CA LEU A 14 11.88 1.98 33.27
C LEU A 14 11.12 1.68 34.57
N ILE A 15 9.95 1.06 34.48
CA ILE A 15 9.14 0.65 35.63
C ILE A 15 9.85 -0.43 36.44
N GLY A 16 10.47 -1.42 35.79
CA GLY A 16 11.22 -2.47 36.47
C GLY A 16 12.42 -1.91 37.24
N LEU A 17 13.19 -1.02 36.62
CA LEU A 17 14.38 -0.42 37.23
C LEU A 17 14.01 0.56 38.35
N GLY A 18 12.97 1.38 38.13
CA GLY A 18 12.41 2.27 39.15
C GLY A 18 11.79 1.51 40.33
N GLY A 19 11.13 0.38 40.07
CA GLY A 19 10.54 -0.48 41.10
C GLY A 19 11.59 -1.10 42.01
N VAL A 20 12.68 -1.64 41.46
CA VAL A 20 13.79 -2.22 42.25
C VAL A 20 14.49 -1.17 43.10
N LEU A 21 14.75 0.02 42.54
CA LEU A 21 15.34 1.13 43.30
C LEU A 21 14.38 1.66 44.38
N GLY A 22 13.09 1.78 44.07
CA GLY A 22 12.06 2.21 45.01
C GLY A 22 11.91 1.25 46.19
N LEU A 23 11.91 -0.06 45.92
CA LEU A 23 11.91 -1.11 46.95
C LEU A 23 13.19 -1.06 47.80
N GLY A 24 14.35 -0.82 47.20
CA GLY A 24 15.61 -0.67 47.94
C GLY A 24 15.59 0.53 48.90
N VAL A 25 15.10 1.68 48.45
CA VAL A 25 15.00 2.90 49.29
C VAL A 25 13.94 2.76 50.38
N ALA A 26 12.78 2.19 50.06
CA ALA A 26 11.71 1.96 51.03
C ALA A 26 12.12 0.91 52.08
N GLY A 27 12.77 -0.18 51.64
CA GLY A 27 13.33 -1.21 52.52
C GLY A 27 14.41 -0.65 53.45
N TYR A 28 15.29 0.22 52.94
CA TYR A 28 16.28 0.91 53.76
C TYR A 28 15.62 1.78 54.84
N ARG A 29 14.59 2.57 54.49
CA ARG A 29 13.89 3.43 55.46
C ARG A 29 13.17 2.64 56.54
N LEU A 30 12.46 1.58 56.18
CA LEU A 30 11.73 0.74 57.14
C LEU A 30 12.68 0.04 58.12
N VAL A 31 13.73 -0.60 57.61
CA VAL A 31 14.70 -1.32 58.46
C VAL A 31 15.50 -0.36 59.34
N TYR A 32 15.83 0.84 58.84
CA TYR A 32 16.53 1.86 59.62
C TYR A 32 15.65 2.44 60.74
N GLN A 33 14.35 2.67 60.48
CA GLN A 33 13.44 3.26 61.46
C GLN A 33 12.95 2.28 62.53
N GLU A 34 12.72 1.01 62.18
CA GLU A 34 12.13 0.03 63.11
C GLU A 34 13.18 -0.75 63.91
N ALA A 35 14.35 -1.03 63.32
CA ALA A 35 15.29 -1.99 63.90
C ALA A 35 16.61 -1.36 64.39
N GLY A 36 16.92 -0.10 64.04
CA GLY A 36 18.15 0.59 64.45
C GLY A 36 19.47 -0.06 63.98
N LEU A 37 19.37 -1.12 63.18
CA LEU A 37 20.48 -1.97 62.72
C LEU A 37 21.03 -1.45 61.39
N LYS A 38 21.90 -0.45 61.48
CA LYS A 38 22.51 0.25 60.34
C LYS A 38 23.17 -0.69 59.32
N THR A 39 23.87 -1.73 59.80
CA THR A 39 24.60 -2.70 58.96
C THR A 39 23.69 -3.59 58.11
N GLN A 40 22.50 -3.96 58.60
CA GLN A 40 21.55 -4.79 57.85
C GLN A 40 20.81 -3.98 56.77
N ALA A 41 20.50 -2.70 57.07
CA ALA A 41 19.90 -1.79 56.11
C ALA A 41 20.86 -1.49 54.94
N GLU A 42 22.15 -1.28 55.23
CA GLU A 42 23.18 -1.08 54.21
C GLU A 42 23.33 -2.32 53.30
N ALA A 43 23.36 -3.53 53.88
CA ALA A 43 23.45 -4.77 53.10
C ALA A 43 22.27 -4.95 52.13
N LEU A 44 21.05 -4.60 52.54
CA LEU A 44 19.85 -4.68 51.70
C LEU A 44 19.89 -3.67 50.55
N LEU A 45 20.39 -2.46 50.80
CA LEU A 45 20.57 -1.44 49.78
C LEU A 45 21.62 -1.87 48.74
N PHE A 46 22.75 -2.43 49.20
CA PHE A 46 23.77 -2.99 48.31
C PHE A 46 23.24 -4.14 47.44
N ALA A 47 22.43 -5.05 48.01
CA ALA A 47 21.80 -6.12 47.26
C ALA A 47 20.86 -5.59 46.16
N CYS A 48 20.04 -4.57 46.46
CA CYS A 48 19.16 -3.94 45.48
C CYS A 48 19.95 -3.25 44.36
N PHE A 49 21.07 -2.60 44.69
CA PHE A 49 21.92 -1.95 43.70
C PHE A 49 22.58 -2.96 42.75
N LEU A 50 23.03 -4.10 43.28
CA LEU A 50 23.56 -5.21 42.47
C LEU A 50 22.50 -5.79 41.51
N ILE A 51 21.28 -5.99 41.99
CA ILE A 51 20.17 -6.47 41.15
C ILE A 51 19.82 -5.45 40.06
N ALA A 52 19.78 -4.15 40.39
CA ALA A 52 19.55 -3.09 39.42
C ALA A 52 20.65 -3.03 38.35
N ALA A 53 21.92 -3.19 38.75
CA ALA A 53 23.05 -3.25 37.82
C ALA A 53 22.95 -4.46 36.87
N LEU A 54 22.59 -5.64 37.40
CA LEU A 54 22.35 -6.84 36.60
C LEU A 54 21.23 -6.61 35.57
N LEU A 55 20.13 -5.99 36.00
CA LEU A 55 18.96 -5.72 35.16
C LEU A 55 19.30 -4.74 34.03
N LEU A 56 20.15 -3.73 34.32
CA LEU A 56 20.65 -2.80 33.31
C LEU A 56 21.52 -3.50 32.25
N ILE A 57 22.39 -4.44 32.64
CA ILE A 57 23.19 -5.24 31.70
C ILE A 57 22.30 -6.04 30.75
N VAL A 58 21.25 -6.68 31.27
CA VAL A 58 20.29 -7.44 30.46
C VAL A 58 19.60 -6.53 29.43
N VAL A 59 19.13 -5.36 29.85
CA VAL A 59 18.47 -4.40 28.94
C VAL A 59 19.41 -3.94 27.84
N VAL A 60 20.65 -3.58 28.18
CA VAL A 60 21.67 -3.17 27.20
C VAL A 60 21.94 -4.30 26.20
N SER A 61 22.08 -5.54 26.66
CA SER A 61 22.33 -6.70 25.79
C SER A 61 21.22 -6.90 24.75
N VAL A 62 19.95 -6.74 25.16
CA VAL A 62 18.79 -6.87 24.27
C VAL A 62 18.76 -5.73 23.25
N VAL A 63 19.06 -4.50 23.66
CA VAL A 63 19.10 -3.34 22.75
C VAL A 63 20.20 -3.50 21.70
N VAL A 64 21.39 -3.95 22.10
CA VAL A 64 22.51 -4.22 21.18
C VAL A 64 22.14 -5.34 20.20
N ALA A 65 21.54 -6.44 20.67
CA ALA A 65 21.07 -7.52 19.80
C ALA A 65 20.01 -7.03 18.79
N ALA A 66 19.06 -6.21 19.24
CA ALA A 66 18.03 -5.63 18.38
C ALA A 66 18.62 -4.71 17.30
N LYS A 67 19.56 -3.82 17.67
CA LYS A 67 20.26 -2.96 16.70
C LYS A 67 21.08 -3.78 15.71
N ARG A 68 21.81 -4.80 16.18
CA ARG A 68 22.61 -5.68 15.30
C ARG A 68 21.74 -6.41 14.28
N ASN A 69 20.54 -6.83 14.67
CA ASN A 69 19.57 -7.44 13.76
C ASN A 69 19.03 -6.44 12.72
N LEU A 70 18.81 -5.19 13.11
CA LEU A 70 18.39 -4.13 12.19
C LEU A 70 19.47 -3.81 11.15
N TYR A 71 20.72 -3.62 11.59
CA TYR A 71 21.86 -3.38 10.68
C TYR A 71 22.07 -4.54 9.70
N ARG A 72 21.89 -5.79 10.16
CA ARG A 72 21.95 -6.96 9.29
C ARG A 72 20.85 -6.96 8.24
N ALA A 73 19.64 -6.53 8.59
CA ALA A 73 18.55 -6.40 7.63
C ALA A 73 18.85 -5.31 6.61
N GLU A 74 19.34 -4.16 7.05
CA GLU A 74 19.67 -3.01 6.19
C GLU A 74 20.81 -3.31 5.21
N ALA A 75 21.85 -4.02 5.66
CA ALA A 75 22.93 -4.50 4.77
C ALA A 75 22.41 -5.42 3.66
N LEU A 76 21.42 -6.27 3.95
CA LEU A 76 20.78 -7.12 2.95
C LEU A 76 19.90 -6.33 1.98
N PHE A 77 19.31 -5.21 2.41
CA PHE A 77 18.60 -4.29 1.53
C PHE A 77 19.54 -3.57 0.56
N SER A 78 20.73 -3.15 1.02
CA SER A 78 21.72 -2.51 0.13
C SER A 78 22.26 -3.45 -0.97
N GLN A 79 22.24 -4.76 -0.77
CA GLN A 79 22.64 -5.75 -1.77
C GLN A 79 21.53 -6.12 -2.78
N ARG A 80 20.29 -5.64 -2.58
CA ARG A 80 19.13 -5.96 -3.41
C ARG A 80 19.23 -5.41 -4.84
N SER A 81 20.18 -4.51 -5.14
CA SER A 81 20.38 -4.02 -6.51
C SER A 81 21.05 -5.04 -7.43
N VAL A 82 21.72 -6.09 -6.92
CA VAL A 82 22.59 -6.92 -7.76
C VAL A 82 22.11 -8.35 -7.97
N TYR A 83 21.38 -8.98 -7.04
CA TYR A 83 20.96 -10.37 -7.25
C TYR A 83 19.54 -10.64 -6.75
N ALA A 84 18.73 -11.21 -7.66
CA ALA A 84 17.52 -11.94 -7.36
C ALA A 84 17.80 -12.90 -6.19
N ALA A 85 17.34 -12.50 -5.01
CA ALA A 85 17.73 -13.09 -3.75
C ALA A 85 17.41 -14.59 -3.72
N ASP A 86 18.46 -15.41 -3.72
CA ASP A 86 18.39 -16.82 -3.35
C ASP A 86 17.65 -16.95 -2.01
N SER A 87 16.56 -17.71 -2.02
CA SER A 87 15.67 -17.87 -0.86
C SER A 87 16.39 -18.41 0.38
N ASP A 88 17.50 -19.12 0.17
CA ASP A 88 18.21 -19.84 1.23
C ASP A 88 19.07 -18.92 2.08
N LEU A 89 19.62 -17.83 1.51
CA LEU A 89 20.42 -16.85 2.27
C LEU A 89 19.56 -16.02 3.21
N TRP A 90 18.37 -15.62 2.76
CA TRP A 90 17.40 -14.88 3.58
C TRP A 90 16.82 -15.74 4.69
N LYS A 91 16.48 -17.01 4.38
CA LYS A 91 15.98 -17.97 5.39
C LYS A 91 17.03 -18.30 6.45
N ARG A 92 18.30 -18.48 6.07
CA ARG A 92 19.40 -18.74 7.01
C ARG A 92 19.77 -17.53 7.89
N ARG A 93 19.69 -16.28 7.38
CA ARG A 93 20.12 -15.09 8.14
C ARG A 93 19.03 -14.40 8.97
N LEU A 94 17.75 -14.52 8.59
CA LEU A 94 16.64 -13.81 9.26
C LEU A 94 15.63 -14.75 9.93
N GLY A 95 15.79 -16.08 9.80
CA GLY A 95 14.90 -17.07 10.39
C GLY A 95 13.45 -16.90 9.93
N PRO A 96 12.44 -17.01 10.81
CA PRO A 96 11.02 -17.00 10.43
C PRO A 96 10.54 -15.67 9.82
N LEU A 97 11.21 -14.55 10.14
CA LEU A 97 10.92 -13.25 9.51
C LEU A 97 11.37 -13.20 8.03
N GLY A 98 12.43 -13.93 7.69
CA GLY A 98 12.90 -14.05 6.31
C GLY A 98 11.91 -14.79 5.42
N GLU A 99 11.25 -15.81 5.95
CA GLU A 99 10.25 -16.60 5.21
C GLU A 99 8.97 -15.82 4.91
N LEU A 100 8.46 -15.06 5.89
CA LEU A 100 7.34 -14.14 5.67
C LEU A 100 7.68 -13.08 4.62
N PHE A 101 8.88 -12.50 4.70
CA PHE A 101 9.33 -11.48 3.75
C PHE A 101 9.46 -12.04 2.32
N LEU A 102 10.05 -13.23 2.16
CA LEU A 102 10.15 -13.92 0.87
C LEU A 102 8.76 -14.20 0.29
N THR A 103 7.81 -14.61 1.14
CA THR A 103 6.43 -14.87 0.72
C THR A 103 5.75 -13.61 0.21
N TYR A 104 5.82 -12.50 0.96
CA TYR A 104 5.26 -11.22 0.51
C TYR A 104 5.92 -10.70 -0.75
N ASN A 105 7.25 -10.80 -0.87
CA ASN A 105 7.95 -10.35 -2.06
C ASN A 105 7.55 -11.19 -3.28
N LYS A 106 7.46 -12.52 -3.15
CA LYS A 106 6.95 -13.40 -4.22
C LYS A 106 5.52 -13.03 -4.61
N GLN A 107 4.65 -12.72 -3.64
CA GLN A 107 3.28 -12.26 -3.92
C GLN A 107 3.28 -10.93 -4.68
N ILE A 108 4.09 -9.95 -4.27
CA ILE A 108 4.19 -8.65 -4.94
C ILE A 108 4.71 -8.81 -6.37
N ILE A 109 5.77 -9.60 -6.56
CA ILE A 109 6.30 -9.91 -7.89
C ILE A 109 5.22 -10.59 -8.74
N GLY A 110 4.54 -11.61 -8.21
CA GLY A 110 3.46 -12.30 -8.90
C GLY A 110 2.30 -11.37 -9.29
N LEU A 111 1.91 -10.45 -8.40
CA LEU A 111 0.89 -9.43 -8.69
C LEU A 111 1.34 -8.46 -9.78
N ASN A 112 2.59 -8.00 -9.74
CA ASN A 112 3.16 -7.12 -10.76
C ASN A 112 3.22 -7.82 -12.12
N THR A 113 3.68 -9.07 -12.17
CA THR A 113 3.72 -9.86 -13.42
C THR A 113 2.31 -10.03 -14.00
N ARG A 114 1.31 -10.37 -13.17
CA ARG A 114 -0.09 -10.48 -13.62
C ARG A 114 -0.66 -9.15 -14.11
N ARG A 115 -0.35 -8.05 -13.44
CA ARG A 115 -0.76 -6.69 -13.88
C ARG A 115 -0.12 -6.32 -15.20
N ALA A 116 1.19 -6.55 -15.35
CA ALA A 116 1.91 -6.31 -16.60
C ALA A 116 1.33 -7.13 -17.76
N LEU A 117 1.06 -8.42 -17.54
CA LEU A 117 0.45 -9.28 -18.54
C LEU A 117 -0.96 -8.83 -18.93
N LYS A 118 -1.78 -8.39 -17.96
CA LYS A 118 -3.10 -7.80 -18.23
C LYS A 118 -2.99 -6.50 -19.03
N ILE A 119 -2.07 -5.60 -18.69
CA ILE A 119 -1.84 -4.34 -19.42
C ILE A 119 -1.41 -4.65 -20.87
N HIS A 120 -0.47 -5.58 -21.04
CA HIS A 120 -0.03 -6.00 -22.37
C HIS A 120 -1.18 -6.62 -23.18
N GLY A 121 -1.98 -7.49 -22.57
CA GLY A 121 -3.16 -8.09 -23.19
C GLY A 121 -4.20 -7.04 -23.60
N LEU A 122 -4.53 -6.10 -22.72
CA LEU A 122 -5.46 -5.00 -23.01
C LEU A 122 -4.93 -4.09 -24.13
N SER A 123 -3.65 -3.71 -24.08
CA SER A 123 -3.02 -2.90 -25.13
C SER A 123 -3.04 -3.63 -26.48
N SER A 124 -2.82 -4.94 -26.48
CA SER A 124 -2.86 -5.77 -27.69
C SER A 124 -4.29 -5.87 -28.25
N LEU A 125 -5.28 -6.04 -27.37
CA LEU A 125 -6.70 -6.07 -27.73
C LEU A 125 -7.15 -4.72 -28.32
N VAL A 126 -6.82 -3.60 -27.68
CA VAL A 126 -7.10 -2.25 -28.20
C VAL A 126 -6.46 -2.06 -29.57
N ARG A 127 -5.22 -2.50 -29.76
CA ARG A 127 -4.53 -2.43 -31.05
C ARG A 127 -5.28 -3.19 -32.13
N ILE A 128 -5.71 -4.43 -31.85
CA ILE A 128 -6.46 -5.28 -32.80
C ILE A 128 -7.81 -4.64 -33.12
N LEU A 129 -8.57 -4.21 -32.11
CA LEU A 129 -9.87 -3.55 -32.33
C LEU A 129 -9.73 -2.29 -33.17
N THR A 130 -8.72 -1.46 -32.87
CA THR A 130 -8.48 -0.23 -33.61
C THR A 130 -8.03 -0.51 -35.05
N SER A 131 -7.18 -1.51 -35.28
CA SER A 131 -6.70 -1.85 -36.62
C SER A 131 -7.78 -2.44 -37.53
N HIS A 132 -8.74 -3.17 -36.96
CA HIS A 132 -9.87 -3.77 -37.69
C HIS A 132 -11.12 -2.89 -37.74
N SER A 133 -11.12 -1.72 -37.11
CA SER A 133 -12.24 -0.79 -37.18
C SER A 133 -12.40 -0.25 -38.60
N GLU A 134 -13.64 -0.30 -39.12
CA GLU A 134 -14.00 0.32 -40.39
C GLU A 134 -13.95 1.85 -40.32
N GLU A 135 -14.09 2.41 -39.12
CA GLU A 135 -14.04 3.85 -38.94
C GLU A 135 -12.59 4.36 -38.89
N PRO A 136 -12.34 5.57 -39.44
CA PRO A 136 -11.03 6.21 -39.36
C PRO A 136 -10.83 6.82 -37.96
N ILE A 137 -10.41 5.99 -37.01
CA ILE A 137 -10.22 6.32 -35.60
C ILE A 137 -8.73 6.48 -35.28
N VAL A 138 -8.41 7.46 -34.44
CA VAL A 138 -7.09 7.62 -33.81
C VAL A 138 -7.27 7.88 -32.31
N ILE A 139 -6.43 7.27 -31.48
CA ILE A 139 -6.46 7.46 -30.02
C ILE A 139 -5.23 8.27 -29.62
N LEU A 140 -5.47 9.36 -28.91
CA LEU A 140 -4.48 10.33 -28.47
C LEU A 140 -4.30 10.27 -26.94
N ASP A 141 -3.07 10.51 -26.52
CA ASP A 141 -2.72 10.83 -25.13
C ASP A 141 -3.17 12.27 -24.78
N VAL A 142 -3.19 12.63 -23.49
CA VAL A 142 -3.50 14.00 -23.01
C VAL A 142 -2.54 15.07 -23.55
N LYS A 143 -1.42 14.67 -24.14
CA LYS A 143 -0.47 15.56 -24.83
C LYS A 143 -0.74 15.71 -26.33
N GLY A 144 -1.75 15.03 -26.88
CA GLY A 144 -2.04 15.00 -28.32
C GLY A 144 -1.15 14.03 -29.12
N VAL A 145 -0.44 13.12 -28.44
CA VAL A 145 0.42 12.12 -29.06
C VAL A 145 -0.39 10.89 -29.44
N ILE A 146 -0.22 10.40 -30.67
CA ILE A 146 -0.95 9.24 -31.19
C ILE A 146 -0.44 7.95 -30.52
N ARG A 147 -1.34 7.22 -29.87
CA ARG A 147 -1.06 5.91 -29.23
C ARG A 147 -1.56 4.73 -30.03
N TYR A 148 -2.72 4.88 -30.68
CA TYR A 148 -3.30 3.86 -31.54
C TYR A 148 -3.92 4.52 -32.77
N VAL A 149 -3.85 3.86 -33.91
CA VAL A 149 -4.35 4.37 -35.19
C VAL A 149 -5.02 3.26 -35.97
N SER A 150 -6.19 3.53 -36.56
CA SER A 150 -6.86 2.58 -37.45
C SER A 150 -6.22 2.58 -38.83
N ALA A 151 -6.29 1.45 -39.53
CA ALA A 151 -5.77 1.36 -40.89
C ALA A 151 -6.46 2.36 -41.82
N ASN A 152 -7.76 2.62 -41.61
CA ASN A 152 -8.54 3.55 -42.41
C ASN A 152 -8.18 5.01 -42.12
N PHE A 153 -7.83 5.36 -40.88
CA PHE A 153 -7.28 6.68 -40.57
C PHE A 153 -5.95 6.91 -41.29
N ALA A 154 -5.04 5.94 -41.24
CA ALA A 154 -3.75 6.02 -41.91
C ALA A 154 -3.89 6.14 -43.44
N LYS A 155 -4.81 5.37 -44.05
CA LYS A 155 -5.16 5.49 -45.48
C LYS A 155 -5.69 6.88 -45.85
N LYS A 156 -6.61 7.45 -45.05
CA LYS A 156 -7.14 8.81 -45.28
C LYS A 156 -6.09 9.91 -45.14
N LEU A 157 -4.96 9.62 -44.49
CA LEU A 157 -3.83 10.53 -44.32
C LEU A 157 -2.65 10.19 -45.25
N GLU A 158 -2.83 9.21 -46.15
CA GLU A 158 -1.79 8.73 -47.10
C GLU A 158 -0.46 8.38 -46.41
N SER A 159 -0.52 7.87 -45.18
CA SER A 159 0.66 7.58 -44.37
C SER A 159 0.64 6.15 -43.84
N ASN A 160 1.82 5.65 -43.45
CA ASN A 160 1.95 4.32 -42.88
C ASN A 160 1.56 4.37 -41.39
N PRO A 161 0.67 3.48 -40.89
CA PRO A 161 0.29 3.44 -39.49
C PRO A 161 1.48 3.37 -38.52
N GLY A 162 2.58 2.70 -38.90
CA GLY A 162 3.77 2.62 -38.07
C GLY A 162 4.51 3.95 -37.87
N LYS A 163 4.44 4.86 -38.86
CA LYS A 163 5.05 6.20 -38.78
C LYS A 163 4.20 7.17 -37.94
N LEU A 164 2.88 6.98 -37.94
CA LEU A 164 1.95 7.83 -37.18
C LEU A 164 2.00 7.56 -35.68
N LEU A 165 2.46 6.38 -35.25
CA LEU A 165 2.55 6.03 -33.83
C LEU A 165 3.60 6.87 -33.11
N ASN A 166 3.23 7.40 -31.94
CA ASN A 166 4.03 8.30 -31.11
C ASN A 166 4.35 9.67 -31.73
N GLU A 167 3.77 10.02 -32.87
CA GLU A 167 3.81 11.38 -33.41
C GLU A 167 2.71 12.26 -32.80
N SER A 168 2.93 13.57 -32.81
CA SER A 168 1.92 14.55 -32.39
C SER A 168 0.91 14.81 -33.51
N LEU A 169 -0.37 14.80 -33.18
CA LEU A 169 -1.42 15.11 -34.15
C LEU A 169 -1.28 16.53 -34.72
N THR A 170 -0.76 17.49 -33.94
CA THR A 170 -0.53 18.87 -34.39
C THR A 170 0.51 18.97 -35.51
N THR A 171 1.48 18.06 -35.53
CA THR A 171 2.52 18.03 -36.56
C THR A 171 1.97 17.48 -37.87
N LEU A 172 1.08 16.49 -37.77
CA LEU A 172 0.46 15.83 -38.91
C LEU A 172 -0.65 16.66 -39.56
N LEU A 173 -1.43 17.40 -38.75
CA LEU A 173 -2.46 18.31 -39.24
C LEU A 173 -2.24 19.70 -38.65
N PRO A 174 -1.49 20.56 -39.35
CA PRO A 174 -1.33 21.94 -38.94
C PRO A 174 -2.69 22.65 -38.93
N GLY A 175 -2.96 23.38 -37.84
CA GLY A 175 -4.22 24.09 -37.59
C GLY A 175 -5.05 23.54 -36.43
N ILE A 176 -4.81 22.29 -36.00
CA ILE A 176 -5.50 21.73 -34.82
C ILE A 176 -4.88 22.27 -33.54
N LYS A 177 -5.66 23.00 -32.73
CA LYS A 177 -5.24 23.49 -31.42
C LYS A 177 -5.61 22.51 -30.31
N ILE A 178 -4.81 21.46 -30.14
CA ILE A 178 -5.04 20.41 -29.13
C ILE A 178 -5.25 20.95 -27.70
N PRO A 179 -4.48 21.94 -27.20
CA PRO A 179 -4.70 22.47 -25.85
C PRO A 179 -6.09 23.09 -25.66
N HIS A 180 -6.63 23.74 -26.71
CA HIS A 180 -7.97 24.32 -26.67
C HIS A 180 -9.04 23.22 -26.61
N ILE A 181 -8.92 22.21 -27.48
CA ILE A 181 -9.84 21.08 -27.55
C ILE A 181 -9.83 20.33 -26.21
N LEU A 182 -8.67 20.08 -25.62
CA LEU A 182 -8.57 19.43 -24.30
C LEU A 182 -9.24 20.26 -23.20
N SER A 183 -9.06 21.59 -23.21
CA SER A 183 -9.73 22.46 -22.24
C SER A 183 -11.25 22.46 -22.40
N GLU A 184 -11.77 22.36 -23.62
CA GLU A 184 -13.22 22.24 -23.86
C GLU A 184 -13.76 20.88 -23.48
N LEU A 185 -13.00 19.81 -23.75
CA LEU A 185 -13.34 18.45 -23.35
C LEU A 185 -13.37 18.29 -21.83
N ASP A 186 -12.44 18.91 -21.11
CA ASP A 186 -12.35 18.86 -19.65
C ASP A 186 -13.52 19.61 -18.98
N ARG A 187 -13.98 20.70 -19.61
CA ARG A 187 -15.15 21.45 -19.13
C ARG A 187 -16.47 20.77 -19.44
N SER A 188 -16.63 20.30 -20.67
CA SER A 188 -17.93 19.82 -21.17
C SER A 188 -18.13 18.32 -20.95
N HIS A 189 -17.05 17.53 -20.89
CA HIS A 189 -17.07 16.06 -20.93
C HIS A 189 -17.87 15.48 -22.12
N ILE A 190 -18.07 16.27 -23.18
CA ILE A 190 -18.88 15.95 -24.36
C ILE A 190 -17.98 16.00 -25.60
N PRO A 191 -18.29 15.26 -26.69
CA PRO A 191 -17.52 15.33 -27.91
C PRO A 191 -17.41 16.75 -28.48
N VAL A 192 -16.20 17.17 -28.85
CA VAL A 192 -15.90 18.48 -29.43
C VAL A 192 -15.44 18.30 -30.88
N SER A 193 -15.92 19.13 -31.80
CA SER A 193 -15.44 19.13 -33.19
C SER A 193 -14.28 20.09 -33.36
N GLY A 194 -13.26 19.68 -34.11
CA GLY A 194 -12.13 20.53 -34.50
C GLY A 194 -11.81 20.36 -35.98
N THR A 195 -11.32 21.43 -36.60
CA THR A 195 -10.92 21.42 -38.01
C THR A 195 -9.44 21.69 -38.13
N GLY A 196 -8.73 20.88 -38.91
CA GLY A 196 -7.32 21.12 -39.24
C GLY A 196 -6.92 20.41 -40.52
N GLY A 197 -6.00 21.00 -41.28
CA GLY A 197 -5.63 20.49 -42.61
C GLY A 197 -6.81 20.30 -43.58
N GLY A 198 -7.87 21.11 -43.47
CA GLY A 198 -9.08 21.02 -44.30
C GLY A 198 -10.00 19.83 -43.99
N LYS A 199 -9.75 19.06 -42.93
CA LYS A 199 -10.57 17.93 -42.50
C LYS A 199 -11.26 18.22 -41.17
N THR A 200 -12.55 17.88 -41.07
CA THR A 200 -13.30 17.94 -39.80
C THR A 200 -13.05 16.66 -39.00
N MET A 201 -12.69 16.84 -37.74
CA MET A 201 -12.45 15.78 -36.77
C MET A 201 -13.35 15.96 -35.57
N GLN A 202 -13.73 14.85 -34.94
CA GLN A 202 -14.47 14.87 -33.70
C GLN A 202 -13.67 14.19 -32.60
N PHE A 203 -13.55 14.85 -31.47
CA PHE A 203 -12.76 14.45 -30.31
C PHE A 203 -13.71 14.06 -29.19
N THR A 204 -13.63 12.82 -28.72
CA THR A 204 -14.43 12.28 -27.61
C THR A 204 -13.53 11.96 -26.43
N PRO A 205 -13.83 12.44 -25.20
CA PRO A 205 -12.97 12.21 -24.06
C PRO A 205 -13.22 10.82 -23.45
N VAL A 206 -12.15 10.14 -23.05
CA VAL A 206 -12.20 8.89 -22.28
C VAL A 206 -11.74 9.21 -20.86
N LEU A 207 -12.64 9.11 -19.90
CA LEU A 207 -12.40 9.50 -18.51
C LEU A 207 -11.92 8.30 -17.69
N ASP A 208 -10.98 8.54 -16.76
CA ASP A 208 -10.65 7.56 -15.72
C ASP A 208 -11.70 7.58 -14.59
N LYS A 209 -11.57 6.65 -13.63
CA LYS A 209 -12.39 6.55 -12.41
C LYS A 209 -12.45 7.83 -11.59
N ARG A 210 -11.49 8.74 -11.77
CA ARG A 210 -11.41 10.05 -11.09
C ARG A 210 -12.18 11.16 -11.82
N GLY A 211 -12.66 10.91 -13.04
CA GLY A 211 -13.27 11.91 -13.91
C GLY A 211 -12.27 12.73 -14.73
N GLU A 212 -10.97 12.45 -14.62
CA GLU A 212 -9.93 13.10 -15.43
C GLU A 212 -9.82 12.44 -16.81
N ILE A 213 -9.51 13.22 -17.84
CA ILE A 213 -9.28 12.70 -19.20
C ILE A 213 -8.03 11.82 -19.19
N ALA A 214 -8.19 10.53 -19.49
CA ALA A 214 -7.10 9.59 -19.66
C ALA A 214 -6.62 9.51 -21.11
N TYR A 215 -7.57 9.53 -22.05
CA TYR A 215 -7.31 9.48 -23.50
C TYR A 215 -8.35 10.29 -24.26
N VAL A 216 -8.04 10.65 -25.50
CA VAL A 216 -8.99 11.27 -26.43
C VAL A 216 -9.11 10.42 -27.67
N ILE A 217 -10.33 10.03 -28.03
CA ILE A 217 -10.61 9.32 -29.27
C ILE A 217 -10.99 10.35 -30.32
N CYS A 218 -10.33 10.30 -31.47
CA CYS A 218 -10.56 11.21 -32.57
C CYS A 218 -11.02 10.43 -33.82
N THR A 219 -12.10 10.89 -34.46
CA THR A 219 -12.62 10.31 -35.70
C THR A 219 -12.56 11.30 -36.86
N LEU A 220 -12.23 10.81 -38.05
CA LEU A 220 -12.24 11.58 -39.30
C LEU A 220 -13.59 11.48 -40.03
N GLY A 221 -14.47 12.46 -39.77
CA GLY A 221 -15.80 12.57 -40.37
C GLY A 221 -16.80 13.25 -39.44
N THR A 222 -18.06 13.36 -39.88
CA THR A 222 -19.17 13.97 -39.11
C THR A 222 -19.91 12.98 -38.20
N LYS A 223 -19.52 11.70 -38.19
CA LYS A 223 -20.11 10.71 -37.29
C LYS A 223 -19.44 10.78 -35.92
N ALA A 224 -20.24 11.21 -34.95
CA ALA A 224 -19.93 11.10 -33.54
C ALA A 224 -19.89 9.64 -33.14
N LEU A 225 -18.81 9.22 -32.48
CA LEU A 225 -18.84 8.00 -31.70
C LEU A 225 -19.75 8.27 -30.50
N GLU A 226 -20.95 7.70 -30.52
CA GLU A 226 -21.80 7.59 -29.33
C GLU A 226 -21.15 6.62 -28.35
N ILE A 227 -20.16 7.10 -27.61
CA ILE A 227 -19.64 6.37 -26.45
C ILE A 227 -20.67 6.57 -25.35
N ARG A 228 -21.63 5.65 -25.27
CA ARG A 228 -22.48 5.54 -24.08
C ARG A 228 -21.51 5.38 -22.90
N PRO A 229 -21.49 6.29 -21.92
CA PRO A 229 -20.67 6.11 -20.73
C PRO A 229 -21.02 4.72 -20.20
N LEU A 230 -20.01 3.85 -20.02
CA LEU A 230 -20.24 2.58 -19.34
C LEU A 230 -20.94 2.94 -18.04
N GLU A 231 -22.23 2.61 -17.96
CA GLU A 231 -23.05 2.87 -16.79
C GLU A 231 -22.21 2.41 -15.62
N ARG A 232 -21.90 3.36 -14.74
CA ARG A 232 -21.18 3.14 -13.49
C ARG A 232 -21.79 1.86 -12.92
N PRO A 233 -21.08 0.72 -12.86
CA PRO A 233 -21.67 -0.48 -12.30
C PRO A 233 -22.13 -0.05 -10.92
N ALA A 234 -23.45 -0.01 -10.72
CA ALA A 234 -24.08 0.41 -9.48
C ALA A 234 -23.30 -0.30 -8.41
N ALA A 235 -22.64 0.48 -7.54
CA ALA A 235 -21.64 0.01 -6.61
C ALA A 235 -22.05 -1.38 -6.15
N THR A 236 -21.38 -2.41 -6.68
CA THR A 236 -21.56 -3.76 -6.16
C THR A 236 -21.08 -3.59 -4.75
N GLN A 237 -22.02 -3.47 -3.82
CA GLN A 237 -21.75 -3.53 -2.41
C GLN A 237 -20.96 -4.81 -2.26
N ASP A 238 -19.66 -4.66 -2.02
CA ASP A 238 -18.79 -5.75 -1.64
C ASP A 238 -19.56 -6.50 -0.55
N PRO A 239 -19.93 -7.78 -0.72
CA PRO A 239 -20.57 -8.54 0.36
C PRO A 239 -19.64 -8.70 1.58
N GLY A 240 -18.42 -8.14 1.54
CA GLY A 240 -17.43 -8.19 2.60
C GLY A 240 -17.66 -7.29 3.80
N ASP A 241 -18.44 -6.20 3.69
CA ASP A 241 -18.53 -5.19 4.78
C ASP A 241 -19.80 -5.26 5.64
N LYS A 242 -20.69 -6.23 5.39
CA LYS A 242 -21.82 -6.54 6.29
C LYS A 242 -21.69 -7.87 7.05
N ALA A 243 -20.61 -8.64 6.83
CA ALA A 243 -20.33 -9.86 7.61
C ALA A 243 -19.57 -9.60 8.93
N ALA A 244 -19.13 -8.36 9.20
CA ALA A 244 -18.39 -8.00 10.42
C ALA A 244 -19.23 -7.27 11.50
N ALA A 245 -20.56 -7.30 11.38
CA ALA A 245 -21.49 -6.79 12.39
C ALA A 245 -22.42 -7.91 12.92
N GLY A 246 -21.89 -9.13 13.00
CA GLY A 246 -22.54 -10.30 13.59
C GLY A 246 -21.63 -10.95 14.63
N GLN A 247 -21.67 -10.42 15.85
CA GLN A 247 -21.67 -11.19 17.09
C GLN A 247 -20.71 -12.41 17.14
N GLN A 248 -19.42 -12.18 17.37
CA GLN A 248 -18.57 -13.17 18.02
C GLN A 248 -18.73 -13.01 19.54
N PRO A 249 -19.40 -13.94 20.26
CA PRO A 249 -19.36 -13.91 21.71
C PRO A 249 -17.96 -14.28 22.18
N ASN A 250 -17.39 -13.37 22.98
CA ASN A 250 -16.13 -13.52 23.69
C ASN A 250 -16.09 -14.86 24.47
N ARG A 251 -15.44 -15.88 23.90
CA ARG A 251 -15.09 -17.15 24.59
C ARG A 251 -14.16 -16.93 25.80
N PHE A 252 -13.68 -15.71 26.02
CA PHE A 252 -12.89 -15.33 27.18
C PHE A 252 -13.74 -14.97 28.42
N TRP A 253 -14.98 -14.49 28.23
CA TRP A 253 -15.88 -14.12 29.33
C TRP A 253 -16.73 -15.29 29.87
N SER A 254 -16.92 -16.36 29.09
CA SER A 254 -17.65 -17.57 29.52
C SER A 254 -16.83 -18.51 30.42
N LEU A 255 -15.50 -18.32 30.49
CA LEU A 255 -14.62 -19.07 31.39
C LEU A 255 -14.46 -18.37 32.75
N ALA A 256 -14.57 -17.03 32.80
CA ALA A 256 -14.48 -16.26 34.04
C ALA A 256 -15.73 -16.40 34.92
N SER A 257 -16.93 -16.53 34.33
CA SER A 257 -18.18 -16.69 35.10
C SER A 257 -18.37 -18.10 35.69
N ARG A 258 -17.67 -19.12 35.17
CA ARG A 258 -17.69 -20.49 35.71
C ARG A 258 -16.70 -20.73 36.85
N LEU A 259 -15.75 -19.83 37.07
CA LEU A 259 -14.77 -19.92 38.18
C LEU A 259 -15.13 -19.03 39.38
N LEU A 260 -16.07 -18.09 39.23
CA LEU A 260 -16.45 -17.11 40.28
C LEU A 260 -17.88 -17.27 40.82
N GLY A 261 -18.63 -18.30 40.40
CA GLY A 261 -20.01 -18.57 40.81
C GLY A 261 -20.19 -19.82 41.67
N GLY A 262 -19.39 -19.98 42.72
CA GLY A 262 -19.52 -21.07 43.69
C GLY A 262 -19.87 -20.56 45.09
N ARG A 263 -21.01 -21.01 45.62
CA ARG A 263 -21.56 -20.84 46.98
C ARG A 263 -22.11 -19.47 47.37
N THR A 264 -23.44 -19.39 47.45
CA THR A 264 -24.30 -19.20 48.64
C THR A 264 -25.72 -19.01 48.09
N ASN A 265 -26.80 -19.63 48.57
CA ASN A 265 -27.28 -19.47 49.93
C ASN A 265 -28.35 -20.52 50.29
N LYS A 266 -28.33 -20.83 51.58
CA LYS A 266 -29.24 -21.64 52.38
C LYS A 266 -30.53 -20.85 52.66
N LYS A 267 -31.62 -21.61 52.86
CA LYS A 267 -32.81 -21.34 53.70
C LYS A 267 -33.84 -20.30 53.25
N GLY A 268 -35.10 -20.75 53.27
CA GLY A 268 -36.14 -20.04 54.03
C GLY A 268 -37.53 -20.00 53.39
N GLN A 269 -38.27 -21.11 53.45
CA GLN A 269 -39.62 -21.19 54.04
C GLN A 269 -40.03 -22.65 54.17
#